data_AF-A0A920TTJ9-F1
#
_entry.id   AF-A0A920TTJ9-F1
#
_cell.length_a   1.000
_cell.length_b   1.000
_cell.length_c   1.000
_cell.angle_alpha   90.00
_cell.angle_beta   90.00
_cell.angle_gamma   90.00
#
_symmetry.space_group_name_H-M   'P 1'
#
loop_
_entity.id
_entity.type
_entity.pdbx_description
1 polymer ?
#
loop_
_entity_poly.entity_id
_entity_poly.type
_entity_poly.pdbx_seq_one_letter_code
_entity_poly.pdbx_strand_id
1 'polypeptide(L)'
;MIKLRPEKLISLLAGCTLLIGCEGVPPTNLDLLILGGILVDGSGQESSHTNIGVQGDRITWIGGDGAQATDTLDATGLVVAPGFIDVHSHTIPALLEPQRRMNEGVLRQGVTTVVGGPDGGFGPEMIRTVIEALGNNGSGTNVATYIGHNAIRENVMGEDQQRPPLPLNRMQCERKSEKEWN
;
A
#
# COMPACT_ATOMS: atom_id res chain seq x y z
N MET A 1 45.06 11.89 -53.74
CA MET A 1 43.77 11.80 -54.45
C MET A 1 43.34 10.33 -54.50
N ILE A 2 42.51 9.89 -53.54
CA ILE A 2 42.04 8.50 -53.44
C ILE A 2 40.66 8.44 -54.10
N LYS A 3 40.56 7.71 -55.22
CA LYS A 3 39.30 7.43 -55.93
C LYS A 3 38.52 6.35 -55.18
N LEU A 4 37.47 6.75 -54.45
CA LEU A 4 36.48 5.84 -53.87
C LEU A 4 35.51 5.39 -54.98
N ARG A 5 35.21 4.09 -55.02
CA ARG A 5 34.31 3.47 -56.01
C ARG A 5 32.83 3.60 -55.56
N PRO A 6 31.89 3.92 -56.47
CA PRO A 6 30.51 4.29 -56.15
C PRO A 6 29.63 3.14 -55.61
N GLU A 7 30.01 1.89 -55.83
CA GLU A 7 29.24 0.71 -55.42
C GLU A 7 29.23 0.40 -53.90
N LYS A 8 29.98 1.14 -53.07
CA LYS A 8 29.96 0.99 -51.59
C LYS A 8 29.20 2.09 -50.84
N LEU A 9 28.56 3.03 -51.53
CA LEU A 9 27.85 4.13 -50.88
C LEU A 9 26.38 3.82 -50.53
N ILE A 10 25.82 2.71 -51.03
CA ILE A 10 24.39 2.38 -50.89
C ILE A 10 24.09 1.53 -49.64
N SER A 11 25.09 0.95 -48.96
CA SER A 11 24.84 0.02 -47.85
C SER A 11 24.77 0.66 -46.45
N LEU A 12 24.76 2.01 -46.33
CA LEU A 12 24.77 2.69 -45.03
C LEU A 12 23.42 3.31 -44.61
N LEU A 13 22.32 2.92 -45.28
CA LEU A 13 20.98 3.49 -45.07
C LEU A 13 19.92 2.46 -44.62
N ALA A 14 20.28 1.17 -44.47
CA ALA A 14 19.36 0.09 -44.12
C ALA A 14 19.54 -0.43 -42.68
N GLY A 15 19.90 0.46 -41.76
CA GLY A 15 20.15 0.14 -40.35
C GLY A 15 19.36 1.03 -39.39
N CYS A 16 18.17 1.47 -39.78
CA CYS A 16 17.21 2.10 -38.88
C CYS A 16 16.00 1.17 -38.75
N THR A 17 16.27 -0.06 -38.29
CA THR A 17 15.21 -0.94 -37.79
C THR A 17 14.60 -0.25 -36.59
N LEU A 18 13.44 0.36 -36.84
CA LEU A 18 12.38 0.69 -35.92
C LEU A 18 12.50 -0.10 -34.60
N LEU A 19 13.01 0.58 -33.58
CA LEU A 19 12.70 0.26 -32.20
C LEU A 19 11.23 0.65 -31.99
N ILE A 20 10.30 -0.18 -32.47
CA ILE A 20 8.94 -0.17 -31.95
C ILE A 20 9.09 -0.66 -30.52
N GLY A 21 9.22 0.29 -29.59
CA GLY A 21 9.02 0.02 -28.19
C GLY A 21 7.68 -0.69 -28.06
N CYS A 22 7.65 -1.81 -27.34
CA CYS A 22 6.40 -2.41 -26.90
C CYS A 22 5.77 -1.48 -25.86
N GLU A 23 5.23 -0.34 -26.30
CA GLU A 23 4.18 0.32 -25.55
C GLU A 23 2.97 -0.60 -25.66
N GLY A 24 2.50 -1.09 -24.51
CA GLY A 24 1.28 -1.89 -24.48
C GLY A 24 0.14 -1.14 -25.18
N VAL A 25 -0.82 -1.86 -25.75
CA VAL A 25 -2.00 -1.22 -26.32
C VAL A 25 -2.73 -0.49 -25.19
N PRO A 26 -2.95 0.84 -25.30
CA PRO A 26 -3.60 1.59 -24.24
C PRO A 26 -5.03 1.07 -24.00
N PRO A 27 -5.44 0.85 -22.75
CA PRO A 27 -6.77 0.34 -22.43
C PRO A 27 -7.85 1.39 -22.70
N THR A 28 -9.03 0.93 -23.11
CA THR A 28 -10.17 1.83 -23.41
C THR A 28 -11.32 1.73 -22.41
N ASN A 29 -11.17 0.96 -21.33
CA ASN A 29 -12.22 0.62 -20.38
C ASN A 29 -11.76 0.70 -18.92
N LEU A 30 -11.04 1.77 -18.58
CA LEU A 30 -10.65 2.07 -17.21
C LEU A 30 -11.79 2.77 -16.45
N ASP A 31 -11.76 2.69 -15.13
CA ASP A 31 -12.69 3.44 -14.28
C ASP A 31 -12.18 4.87 -14.05
N LEU A 32 -10.90 5.00 -13.71
CA LEU A 32 -10.24 6.28 -13.49
C LEU A 32 -8.90 6.35 -14.26
N LEU A 33 -8.64 7.48 -14.90
CA LEU A 33 -7.35 7.83 -15.49
C LEU A 33 -6.79 9.10 -14.88
N ILE A 34 -5.61 9.00 -14.25
CA ILE A 34 -4.86 10.13 -13.72
C ILE A 34 -3.86 10.58 -14.79
N LEU A 35 -3.94 11.83 -15.23
CA LEU A 35 -3.25 12.35 -16.40
C LEU A 35 -2.05 13.23 -16.03
N GLY A 36 -0.94 13.08 -16.76
CA GLY A 36 0.19 14.04 -16.78
C GLY A 36 0.95 14.18 -15.46
N GLY A 37 0.78 13.25 -14.52
CA GLY A 37 1.38 13.30 -13.19
C GLY A 37 2.88 13.01 -13.20
N ILE A 38 3.58 13.51 -12.18
CA ILE A 38 4.96 13.12 -11.86
C ILE A 38 4.88 11.90 -10.95
N LEU A 39 5.06 10.70 -11.50
CA LEU A 39 5.01 9.45 -10.76
C LEU A 39 6.26 9.28 -9.90
N VAL A 40 6.05 9.13 -8.59
CA VAL A 40 7.02 8.64 -7.61
C VAL A 40 6.47 7.33 -7.04
N ASP A 41 6.90 6.20 -7.57
CA ASP A 41 6.28 4.89 -7.32
C ASP A 41 6.63 4.24 -5.97
N GLY A 42 7.50 4.88 -5.17
CA GLY A 42 7.95 4.39 -3.87
C GLY A 42 9.09 3.35 -3.93
N SER A 43 9.56 2.97 -5.12
CA SER A 43 10.69 2.04 -5.29
C SER A 43 12.07 2.67 -4.99
N GLY A 44 12.12 4.00 -4.89
CA GLY A 44 13.35 4.78 -4.77
C GLY A 44 14.04 5.09 -6.10
N GLN A 45 13.45 4.71 -7.23
CA GLN A 45 13.91 5.10 -8.57
C GLN A 45 13.58 6.57 -8.87
N GLU A 46 14.18 7.11 -9.94
CA GLU A 46 13.86 8.45 -10.44
C GLU A 46 12.39 8.56 -10.84
N SER A 47 11.82 9.75 -10.68
CA SER A 47 10.43 10.03 -11.07
C SER A 47 10.27 10.06 -12.58
N SER A 48 9.04 9.83 -13.05
CA SER A 48 8.69 9.88 -14.47
C SER A 48 7.36 10.61 -14.71
N HIS A 49 7.22 11.25 -15.87
CA HIS A 49 5.94 11.81 -16.31
C HIS A 49 5.13 10.73 -17.01
N THR A 50 3.93 10.43 -16.49
CA THR A 50 3.10 9.35 -17.03
C THR A 50 1.63 9.50 -16.65
N ASN A 51 0.77 8.72 -17.32
CA ASN A 51 -0.63 8.54 -16.98
C ASN A 51 -0.81 7.23 -16.20
N ILE A 52 -1.74 7.20 -15.25
CA ILE A 52 -2.02 6.03 -14.41
C ILE A 52 -3.49 5.65 -14.53
N GLY A 53 -3.75 4.42 -14.93
CA GLY A 53 -5.09 3.87 -15.11
C GLY A 53 -5.47 2.91 -13.99
N VAL A 54 -6.67 3.09 -13.46
CA VAL A 54 -7.29 2.28 -12.40
C VAL A 54 -8.52 1.58 -12.94
N GLN A 55 -8.66 0.30 -12.61
CA GLN A 55 -9.85 -0.50 -12.84
C GLN A 55 -10.17 -1.27 -11.55
N GLY A 56 -11.36 -1.05 -11.00
CA GLY A 56 -11.78 -1.56 -9.70
C GLY A 56 -10.84 -1.12 -8.58
N ASP A 57 -10.23 -2.10 -7.90
CA ASP A 57 -9.32 -1.93 -6.77
C ASP A 57 -7.83 -1.91 -7.17
N ARG A 58 -7.53 -1.87 -8.47
CA ARG A 58 -6.16 -2.05 -8.99
C ARG A 58 -5.75 -0.97 -9.97
N ILE A 59 -4.47 -0.62 -9.88
CA ILE A 59 -3.75 0.05 -10.96
C ILE A 59 -3.50 -1.02 -12.04
N THR A 60 -4.03 -0.80 -13.23
CA THR A 60 -3.93 -1.75 -14.35
C THR A 60 -3.14 -1.19 -15.53
N TRP A 61 -2.83 0.11 -15.51
CA TRP A 61 -2.07 0.78 -16.57
C TRP A 61 -1.16 1.87 -16.01
N ILE A 62 0.07 1.91 -16.50
CA ILE A 62 1.00 3.03 -16.33
C ILE A 62 1.65 3.23 -17.68
N GLY A 63 1.51 4.40 -18.29
CA GLY A 63 1.99 4.63 -19.64
C GLY A 63 1.69 6.01 -20.20
N GLY A 64 1.96 6.18 -21.49
CA GLY A 64 1.70 7.43 -22.22
C GLY A 64 0.22 7.64 -22.57
N ASP A 65 0.01 8.40 -23.63
CA ASP A 65 -1.32 8.79 -24.10
C ASP A 65 -2.10 7.64 -24.75
N GLY A 66 -3.39 7.86 -25.00
CA GLY A 66 -4.27 6.96 -25.73
C GLY A 66 -5.15 6.04 -24.88
N ALA A 67 -4.92 5.99 -23.57
CA ALA A 67 -5.82 5.29 -22.64
C ALA A 67 -7.14 6.07 -22.48
N GLN A 68 -8.24 5.36 -22.24
CA GLN A 68 -9.56 5.95 -21.99
C GLN A 68 -10.16 5.37 -20.70
N ALA A 69 -10.85 6.23 -19.96
CA ALA A 69 -11.51 5.89 -18.70
C ALA A 69 -12.90 6.53 -18.61
N THR A 70 -13.71 6.03 -17.68
CA THR A 70 -14.99 6.64 -17.31
C THR A 70 -14.77 8.03 -16.71
N ASP A 71 -13.83 8.15 -15.76
CA ASP A 71 -13.44 9.39 -15.11
C ASP A 71 -11.97 9.75 -15.37
N THR A 72 -11.68 11.04 -15.44
CA THR A 72 -10.31 11.56 -15.63
C THR A 72 -9.95 12.58 -14.56
N LEU A 73 -8.72 12.51 -14.04
CA LEU A 73 -8.15 13.46 -13.09
C LEU A 73 -6.87 14.06 -13.67
N ASP A 74 -6.84 15.38 -13.86
CA ASP A 74 -5.62 16.09 -14.30
C ASP A 74 -4.68 16.30 -13.11
N ALA A 75 -3.51 15.67 -13.17
CA ALA A 75 -2.43 15.77 -12.19
C ALA A 75 -1.20 16.49 -12.75
N THR A 76 -1.35 17.28 -13.82
CA THR A 76 -0.24 18.02 -14.44
C THR A 76 0.47 18.92 -13.43
N GLY A 77 1.78 18.72 -13.31
CA GLY A 77 2.63 19.46 -12.36
C GLY A 77 2.47 19.02 -10.90
N LEU A 78 1.66 17.99 -10.62
CA LEU A 78 1.50 17.38 -9.31
C LEU A 78 2.25 16.03 -9.25
N VAL A 79 2.58 15.63 -8.03
CA VAL A 79 3.16 14.31 -7.76
C VAL A 79 2.02 13.31 -7.59
N VAL A 80 2.16 12.15 -8.22
CA VAL A 80 1.33 10.98 -7.96
C VAL A 80 2.21 9.92 -7.30
N ALA A 81 1.82 9.48 -6.11
CA ALA A 81 2.56 8.53 -5.30
C ALA A 81 1.63 7.48 -4.70
N PRO A 82 2.16 6.31 -4.26
CA PRO A 82 1.40 5.40 -3.41
C PRO A 82 0.84 6.13 -2.19
N GLY A 83 -0.37 5.77 -1.78
CA GLY A 83 -0.94 6.29 -0.55
C GLY A 83 -0.04 5.96 0.65
N PHE A 84 0.13 6.91 1.56
CA PHE A 84 1.05 6.74 2.69
C PHE A 84 0.56 5.69 3.68
N ILE A 85 1.52 5.03 4.34
CA ILE A 85 1.29 4.01 5.35
C ILE A 85 1.76 4.57 6.70
N ASP A 86 0.81 4.86 7.59
CA ASP A 86 1.09 5.25 8.97
C ASP A 86 1.28 4.00 9.83
N VAL A 87 2.52 3.69 10.17
CA VAL A 87 2.90 2.49 10.94
C VAL A 87 2.73 2.63 12.45
N HIS A 88 2.36 3.82 12.95
CA HIS A 88 2.24 4.10 14.38
C HIS A 88 0.97 4.90 14.66
N SER A 89 -0.19 4.25 14.50
CA SER A 89 -1.47 4.92 14.60
C SER A 89 -2.24 4.55 15.86
N HIS A 90 -2.76 5.59 16.54
CA HIS A 90 -3.71 5.44 17.64
C HIS A 90 -5.16 5.73 17.21
N THR A 91 -5.42 5.77 15.90
CA THR A 91 -6.72 6.17 15.33
C THR A 91 -7.76 5.04 15.26
N ILE A 92 -7.33 3.77 15.27
CA ILE A 92 -8.22 2.62 15.04
C ILE A 92 -9.46 2.56 15.95
N PRO A 93 -9.37 2.81 17.27
CA PRO A 93 -10.56 2.76 18.12
C PRO A 93 -11.65 3.74 17.68
N ALA A 94 -11.27 4.90 17.16
CA ALA A 94 -12.22 5.89 16.63
C ALA A 94 -12.98 5.40 15.40
N LEU A 95 -12.44 4.43 14.66
CA LEU A 95 -13.09 3.90 13.46
C LEU A 95 -14.35 3.09 13.76
N LEU A 96 -14.51 2.66 15.02
CA LEU A 96 -15.74 2.02 15.48
C LEU A 96 -16.91 2.99 15.57
N GLU A 97 -16.64 4.28 15.73
CA GLU A 97 -17.67 5.33 15.74
C GLU A 97 -18.08 5.67 14.28
N PRO A 98 -19.36 5.52 13.89
CA PRO A 98 -19.79 5.76 12.51
C PRO A 98 -19.39 7.12 11.94
N GLN A 99 -19.40 8.17 12.78
CA GLN A 99 -19.07 9.54 12.37
C GLN A 99 -17.57 9.75 12.13
N ARG A 100 -16.71 8.87 12.63
CA ARG A 100 -15.24 8.99 12.57
C ARG A 100 -14.59 7.90 11.73
N ARG A 101 -15.36 6.90 11.30
CA ARG A 101 -14.93 5.75 10.48
C ARG A 101 -14.23 6.10 9.17
N MET A 102 -14.55 7.27 8.60
CA MET A 102 -13.88 7.79 7.41
C MET A 102 -12.41 8.15 7.68
N ASN A 103 -12.00 8.37 8.93
CA ASN A 103 -10.63 8.70 9.30
C ASN A 103 -10.11 9.97 8.57
N GLU A 104 -10.96 10.98 8.42
CA GLU A 104 -10.66 12.17 7.59
C GLU A 104 -9.36 12.87 7.97
N GLY A 105 -9.01 12.87 9.26
CA GLY A 105 -7.81 13.52 9.77
C GLY A 105 -6.52 13.00 9.11
N VAL A 106 -6.40 11.68 8.93
CA VAL A 106 -5.22 11.07 8.30
C VAL A 106 -5.38 10.98 6.78
N LEU A 107 -6.60 10.77 6.27
CA LEU A 107 -6.86 10.76 4.82
C LEU A 107 -6.45 12.07 4.16
N ARG A 108 -6.74 13.22 4.79
CA ARG A 108 -6.37 14.55 4.29
C ARG A 108 -4.85 14.79 4.27
N GLN A 109 -4.07 13.91 4.89
CA GLN A 109 -2.60 13.92 4.87
C GLN A 109 -2.02 12.96 3.82
N GLY A 110 -2.88 12.26 3.05
CA GLY A 110 -2.47 11.27 2.06
C GLY A 110 -2.27 9.86 2.62
N VAL A 111 -2.59 9.62 3.90
CA VAL A 111 -2.52 8.28 4.51
C VAL A 111 -3.67 7.44 4.03
N THR A 112 -3.38 6.28 3.44
CA THR A 112 -4.40 5.32 2.98
C THR A 112 -4.44 4.05 3.83
N THR A 113 -3.39 3.80 4.61
CA THR A 113 -3.29 2.62 5.48
C THR A 113 -2.77 3.03 6.85
N VAL A 114 -3.43 2.56 7.90
CA VAL A 114 -3.00 2.76 9.29
C VAL A 114 -2.69 1.41 9.95
N VAL A 115 -1.62 1.38 10.74
CA VAL A 115 -1.24 0.25 11.57
C VAL A 115 -1.41 0.65 13.03
N GLY A 116 -2.36 0.01 13.72
CA GLY A 116 -2.62 0.29 15.13
C GLY A 116 -2.17 -0.82 16.07
N GLY A 117 -2.47 -0.64 17.35
CA GLY A 117 -1.82 -1.40 18.41
C GLY A 117 -0.36 -1.08 18.68
N PRO A 118 0.22 0.09 18.29
CA PRO A 118 1.54 0.44 18.79
C PRO A 118 1.49 0.56 20.33
N ASP A 119 2.65 0.49 20.97
CA ASP A 119 2.82 0.72 22.40
C ASP A 119 2.15 -0.32 23.32
N GLY A 120 1.65 -1.42 22.76
CA GLY A 120 1.29 -2.62 23.51
C GLY A 120 -0.16 -2.71 23.99
N GLY A 121 -1.01 -1.73 23.68
CA GLY A 121 -2.38 -1.64 24.22
C GLY A 121 -3.45 -2.47 23.49
N PHE A 122 -3.20 -2.98 22.28
CA PHE A 122 -4.21 -3.73 21.51
C PHE A 122 -4.24 -5.22 21.88
N GLY A 123 -5.31 -5.66 22.54
CA GLY A 123 -5.54 -7.07 22.87
C GLY A 123 -6.30 -7.86 21.79
N PRO A 124 -6.38 -9.19 21.92
CA PRO A 124 -7.10 -10.06 20.97
C PRO A 124 -8.57 -9.67 20.76
N GLU A 125 -9.29 -9.31 21.84
CA GLU A 125 -10.71 -8.92 21.75
C GLU A 125 -10.92 -7.60 21.02
N MET A 126 -10.02 -6.63 21.22
CA MET A 126 -10.04 -5.38 20.47
C MET A 126 -9.81 -5.64 18.98
N ILE A 127 -8.84 -6.49 18.64
CA ILE A 127 -8.54 -6.86 17.25
C ILE A 127 -9.75 -7.55 16.61
N ARG A 128 -10.38 -8.51 17.31
CA ARG A 128 -11.62 -9.16 16.84
C ARG A 128 -12.71 -8.12 16.56
N THR A 129 -12.94 -7.23 17.51
CA THR A 129 -13.95 -6.17 17.39
C THR A 129 -13.70 -5.29 16.18
N VAL A 130 -12.44 -4.88 15.93
CA VAL A 130 -12.07 -4.08 14.76
C VAL A 130 -12.32 -4.84 13.47
N ILE A 131 -11.88 -6.10 13.37
CA ILE A 131 -12.06 -6.91 12.17
C ILE A 131 -13.55 -7.08 11.85
N GLU A 132 -14.37 -7.41 12.84
CA GLU A 132 -15.82 -7.60 12.65
C GLU A 132 -16.52 -6.28 12.30
N ALA A 133 -16.22 -5.20 13.02
CA ALA A 133 -16.85 -3.91 12.79
C ALA A 133 -16.48 -3.34 11.43
N LEU A 134 -15.20 -3.34 11.05
CA LEU A 134 -14.75 -2.78 9.78
C LEU A 134 -15.06 -3.71 8.60
N GLY A 135 -15.09 -5.03 8.80
CA GLY A 135 -15.52 -5.98 7.78
C GLY A 135 -16.97 -5.77 7.36
N ASN A 136 -17.85 -5.40 8.29
CA ASN A 136 -19.26 -5.15 8.01
C ASN A 136 -19.55 -3.72 7.53
N ASN A 137 -18.71 -2.75 7.91
CA ASN A 137 -19.03 -1.32 7.74
C ASN A 137 -18.03 -0.54 6.87
N GLY A 138 -16.91 -1.15 6.49
CA GLY A 138 -15.80 -0.49 5.81
C GLY A 138 -15.02 0.49 6.69
N SER A 139 -14.02 1.15 6.11
CA SER A 139 -13.32 2.29 6.69
C SER A 139 -12.78 3.17 5.55
N GLY A 140 -12.53 4.45 5.83
CA GLY A 140 -11.88 5.33 4.86
C GLY A 140 -10.41 4.94 4.61
N THR A 141 -9.76 4.28 5.56
CA THR A 141 -8.38 3.77 5.44
C THR A 141 -8.35 2.26 5.53
N ASN A 142 -7.37 1.64 4.87
CA ASN A 142 -7.01 0.25 5.18
C ASN A 142 -6.48 0.16 6.61
N VAL A 143 -6.74 -0.95 7.28
CA VAL A 143 -6.39 -1.14 8.68
C VAL A 143 -5.58 -2.42 8.87
N ALA A 144 -4.43 -2.29 9.51
CA ALA A 144 -3.64 -3.39 10.04
C ALA A 144 -3.41 -3.19 11.55
N THR A 145 -3.06 -4.24 12.28
CA THR A 145 -2.82 -4.16 13.72
C THR A 145 -1.62 -5.00 14.16
N TYR A 146 -0.86 -4.48 15.11
CA TYR A 146 0.00 -5.29 15.97
C TYR A 146 -0.82 -5.92 17.10
N ILE A 147 -0.33 -7.04 17.64
CA ILE A 147 -0.79 -7.54 18.93
C ILE A 147 0.03 -6.90 20.05
N GLY A 148 -0.65 -6.29 21.00
CA GLY A 148 -0.07 -5.52 22.08
C GLY A 148 0.45 -6.40 23.22
N HIS A 149 1.74 -6.27 23.54
CA HIS A 149 2.35 -7.02 24.65
C HIS A 149 1.65 -6.77 26.00
N ASN A 150 1.32 -5.52 26.32
CA ASN A 150 0.71 -5.16 27.59
C ASN A 150 -0.70 -5.76 27.71
N ALA A 151 -1.48 -5.71 26.63
CA ALA A 151 -2.81 -6.33 26.60
C ALA A 151 -2.75 -7.86 26.75
N ILE A 152 -1.75 -8.52 26.13
CA ILE A 152 -1.54 -9.96 26.34
C ILE A 152 -1.13 -10.26 27.79
N ARG A 153 -0.25 -9.45 28.38
CA ARG A 153 0.14 -9.59 29.78
C ARG A 153 -1.06 -9.46 30.70
N GLU A 154 -1.87 -8.42 30.53
CA GLU A 154 -3.05 -8.16 31.34
C GLU A 154 -4.06 -9.31 31.23
N ASN A 155 -4.32 -9.82 30.02
CA ASN A 155 -5.24 -10.93 29.81
C ASN A 155 -4.79 -12.25 30.48
N VAL A 156 -3.48 -12.47 30.64
CA VAL A 156 -2.92 -13.73 31.16
C VAL A 156 -2.54 -13.62 32.65
N MET A 157 -2.04 -12.46 33.07
CA MET A 157 -1.44 -12.23 34.38
C MET A 157 -2.21 -11.20 35.23
N GLY A 158 -3.21 -10.52 34.67
CA GLY A 158 -3.90 -9.39 35.31
C GLY A 158 -2.96 -8.22 35.58
N GLU A 159 -3.25 -7.46 36.62
CA GLU A 159 -2.46 -6.30 37.09
C GLU A 159 -1.15 -6.68 37.79
N ASP A 160 -0.72 -7.94 37.72
CA ASP A 160 0.52 -8.41 38.36
C ASP A 160 1.77 -7.94 37.61
N GLN A 161 2.17 -6.70 37.90
CA GLN A 161 3.41 -6.09 37.44
C GLN A 161 4.65 -6.56 38.25
N GLN A 162 4.46 -7.30 39.34
CA GLN A 162 5.53 -7.70 40.26
C GLN A 162 5.79 -9.21 40.30
N ARG A 163 5.23 -9.97 39.34
CA ARG A 163 5.42 -11.42 39.24
C ARG A 163 6.92 -11.76 39.27
N PRO A 164 7.41 -12.47 40.29
CA PRO A 164 8.80 -12.89 40.33
C PRO A 164 9.10 -13.82 39.14
N PRO A 165 10.28 -13.69 38.51
CA PRO A 165 10.65 -14.55 37.39
C PRO A 165 10.62 -16.01 37.85
N LEU A 166 10.05 -16.89 37.03
CA LEU A 166 10.18 -18.33 37.27
C LEU A 166 11.67 -18.71 37.17
N PRO A 167 12.14 -19.68 37.97
CA PRO A 167 13.51 -20.18 37.85
C PRO A 167 13.81 -20.55 36.40
N LEU A 168 15.03 -20.26 35.91
CA LEU A 168 15.44 -20.49 34.52
C LEU A 168 15.12 -21.91 33.99
N ASN A 169 15.19 -22.92 34.87
CA ASN A 169 14.86 -24.31 34.54
C ASN A 169 13.35 -24.58 34.31
N ARG A 170 12.48 -23.61 34.60
CA ARG A 170 11.04 -23.62 34.33
C ARG A 170 10.61 -22.68 33.20
N MET A 171 11.52 -21.96 32.53
CA MET A 171 11.19 -21.28 31.28
C MET A 171 11.04 -22.31 30.15
N GLN A 172 9.98 -23.10 30.21
CA GLN A 172 9.48 -23.84 29.07
C GLN A 172 8.45 -22.95 28.39
N CYS A 173 8.55 -22.82 27.08
CA CYS A 173 7.46 -22.28 26.28
C CYS A 173 6.32 -23.31 26.38
N GLU A 174 5.51 -23.21 27.42
CA GLU A 174 4.36 -24.08 27.63
C GLU A 174 3.38 -23.80 26.51
N ARG A 175 3.45 -24.65 25.47
CA ARG A 175 2.46 -24.71 24.41
C ARG A 175 1.19 -25.26 25.06
N LYS A 176 0.36 -24.37 25.62
CA LYS A 176 -1.00 -24.74 26.07
C LYS A 176 -1.66 -25.48 24.91
N SER A 177 -2.05 -26.73 25.14
CA SER A 177 -2.68 -27.54 24.09
C SER A 177 -4.05 -26.95 23.77
N GLU A 178 -4.51 -27.06 22.52
CA GLU A 178 -5.81 -26.54 22.05
C GLU A 178 -7.02 -26.90 22.94
N LYS A 179 -6.91 -27.94 23.77
CA LYS A 179 -7.97 -28.39 24.68
C LYS A 179 -8.17 -27.52 25.92
N GLU A 180 -7.22 -26.66 26.26
CA GLU A 180 -7.27 -25.80 27.46
C GLU A 180 -7.87 -24.41 27.19
N TRP A 181 -8.26 -24.16 25.93
CA TRP A 181 -8.80 -22.88 25.46
C TRP A 181 -10.32 -22.87 25.26
N ASN A 182 -11.02 -23.96 25.60
CA ASN A 182 -12.49 -24.08 25.52
C ASN A 182 -13.17 -23.84 26.86
#